data_AF-A0A2V8QUV1-F1
#
_entry.id   AF-A0A2V8QUV1-F1
#
_cell.length_a   1.000
_cell.length_b   1.000
_cell.length_c   1.000
_cell.angle_alpha   90.00
_cell.angle_beta   90.00
_cell.angle_gamma   90.00
#
_symmetry.space_group_name_H-M   'P 1'
#
loop_
_entity.id
_entity.type
_entity.pdbx_description
1 polymer ?
#
loop_
_entity_poly.entity_id
_entity_poly.type
_entity_poly.pdbx_seq_one_letter_code
_entity_poly.pdbx_strand_id
1 'polypeptide(L)'
;MKGVPTLRAHIPPVDLSAGGVISTHPDPAGFAAPVTAIMSTSPRAKGKGLRAKSTSKESKTMSDPNRFTIICPCCESTLNVDAQTGAILSHEEKQKPLASFEDMARNLDKAKQTREQIFAQEMSSMKDRERLLDEKFKEAMKRAEKDKDKIYHNPMDLD
;
A
#
# COMPACT_ATOMS: atom_id res chain seq x y z
N MET A 1 -24.23 6.88 56.62
CA MET A 1 -24.78 6.26 55.38
C MET A 1 -25.51 7.33 54.57
N LYS A 2 -24.86 7.96 53.58
CA LYS A 2 -25.52 8.59 52.41
C LYS A 2 -24.52 8.55 51.25
N GLY A 3 -24.85 7.78 50.23
CA GLY A 3 -23.96 7.44 49.11
C GLY A 3 -23.90 8.53 48.04
N VAL A 4 -22.76 8.57 47.34
CA VAL A 4 -22.52 9.43 46.18
C VAL A 4 -22.92 8.64 44.92
N PRO A 5 -23.73 9.18 43.99
CA PRO A 5 -24.09 8.47 42.78
C PRO A 5 -22.98 8.58 41.73
N THR A 6 -22.42 7.45 41.32
CA THR A 6 -21.48 7.35 40.21
C THR A 6 -22.25 7.41 38.89
N LEU A 7 -22.21 8.56 38.20
CA LEU A 7 -22.73 8.70 36.85
C LEU A 7 -21.86 7.89 35.87
N ARG A 8 -22.40 6.76 35.43
CA ARG A 8 -21.81 5.88 34.42
C ARG A 8 -22.11 6.48 33.04
N ALA A 9 -21.10 7.08 32.43
CA ALA A 9 -21.18 7.63 31.07
C ALA A 9 -21.51 6.51 30.07
N HIS A 10 -22.66 6.60 29.44
CA HIS A 10 -23.10 5.71 28.37
C HIS A 10 -22.45 6.20 27.07
N ILE A 11 -21.48 5.45 26.56
CA ILE A 11 -20.88 5.69 25.25
C ILE A 11 -21.81 5.04 24.20
N PRO A 12 -22.27 5.75 23.16
CA PRO A 12 -23.08 5.16 22.10
C PRO A 12 -22.23 4.33 21.10
N PRO A 13 -22.81 3.30 20.47
CA PRO A 13 -22.12 2.51 19.44
C PRO A 13 -22.00 3.32 18.15
N VAL A 14 -20.80 3.36 17.57
CA VAL A 14 -20.56 3.95 16.25
C VAL A 14 -20.68 2.89 15.17
N ASP A 15 -21.30 3.34 14.08
CA ASP A 15 -21.89 2.59 12.97
C ASP A 15 -20.89 1.72 12.20
N LEU A 16 -21.34 0.52 11.85
CA LEU A 16 -20.61 -0.53 11.16
C LEU A 16 -21.01 -0.50 9.69
N SER A 17 -20.29 0.22 8.84
CA SER A 17 -20.56 0.20 7.40
C SER A 17 -19.31 0.40 6.53
N ALA A 18 -19.21 -0.47 5.53
CA ALA A 18 -18.29 -0.51 4.39
C ALA A 18 -16.86 -1.06 4.64
N GLY A 19 -16.76 -2.39 4.76
CA GLY A 19 -15.52 -3.14 4.53
C GLY A 19 -15.21 -3.28 3.04
N GLY A 20 -14.18 -2.56 2.57
CA GLY A 20 -13.48 -2.85 1.33
C GLY A 20 -12.13 -3.49 1.68
N VAL A 21 -11.96 -4.76 1.34
CA VAL A 21 -10.72 -5.52 1.57
C VAL A 21 -9.60 -5.01 0.67
N ILE A 22 -8.52 -4.48 1.24
CA ILE A 22 -7.28 -4.20 0.51
C ILE A 22 -6.20 -5.09 1.11
N SER A 23 -6.03 -6.26 0.49
CA SER A 23 -4.95 -7.19 0.78
C SER A 23 -3.69 -6.72 0.08
N THR A 24 -2.72 -6.20 0.82
CA THR A 24 -1.34 -6.08 0.36
C THR A 24 -0.40 -6.55 1.47
N HIS A 25 0.09 -7.78 1.32
CA HIS A 25 1.26 -8.29 2.04
C HIS A 25 2.52 -7.59 1.51
N PRO A 26 3.44 -7.11 2.37
CA PRO A 26 4.79 -6.76 1.95
C PRO A 26 5.77 -7.92 2.14
N ASP A 27 6.41 -8.33 1.05
CA ASP A 27 7.55 -9.25 0.99
C ASP A 27 8.79 -8.68 1.71
N PRO A 28 9.54 -9.48 2.49
CA PRO A 28 10.85 -9.11 3.01
C PRO A 28 11.98 -9.82 2.27
N ALA A 29 12.77 -9.09 1.47
CA ALA A 29 14.02 -9.61 0.92
C ALA A 29 15.14 -8.56 0.90
N GLY A 30 16.08 -8.71 1.84
CA GLY A 30 17.53 -8.67 1.61
C GLY A 30 18.17 -7.36 1.12
N PHE A 31 18.55 -6.48 2.05
CA PHE A 31 19.59 -5.47 1.82
C PHE A 31 20.89 -5.94 2.47
N ALA A 32 21.84 -6.41 1.65
CA ALA A 32 23.23 -6.58 2.02
C ALA A 32 24.10 -6.06 0.87
N ALA A 33 24.78 -4.94 1.06
CA ALA A 33 25.88 -4.53 0.22
C ALA A 33 26.93 -3.77 1.06
N PRO A 34 28.22 -4.13 0.98
CA PRO A 34 29.26 -3.64 1.88
C PRO A 34 29.93 -2.33 1.46
N VAL A 35 30.48 -1.70 2.50
CA VAL A 35 31.35 -0.54 2.62
C VAL A 35 32.51 -0.42 1.61
N THR A 36 32.57 0.78 1.00
CA THR A 36 33.74 1.63 0.71
C THR A 36 35.14 1.02 0.61
N ALA A 37 35.74 1.10 -0.58
CA ALA A 37 37.13 1.53 -0.81
C ALA A 37 37.37 1.73 -2.32
N ILE A 38 37.65 2.95 -2.77
CA ILE A 38 38.19 3.20 -4.11
C ILE A 38 39.36 4.17 -4.02
N MET A 39 40.56 3.59 -4.14
CA MET A 39 41.83 4.29 -4.24
C MET A 39 41.98 4.96 -5.61
N SER A 40 42.54 6.17 -5.56
CA SER A 40 43.08 6.94 -6.66
C SER A 40 44.18 6.21 -7.44
N THR A 41 44.08 6.14 -8.77
CA THR A 41 45.21 6.38 -9.69
C THR A 41 44.68 6.65 -11.12
N SER A 42 45.13 7.76 -11.71
CA SER A 42 44.97 8.06 -13.14
C SER A 42 46.01 7.32 -13.98
N PRO A 43 45.69 7.03 -15.25
CA PRO A 43 46.54 7.58 -16.30
C PRO A 43 45.78 8.15 -17.52
N ARG A 44 46.47 9.13 -18.11
CA ARG A 44 46.09 10.06 -19.16
C ARG A 44 46.23 9.42 -20.54
N ALA A 45 45.12 9.14 -21.23
CA ALA A 45 45.11 8.75 -22.64
C ALA A 45 44.64 9.92 -23.52
N LYS A 46 45.49 10.34 -24.46
CA LYS A 46 45.22 11.35 -25.49
C LYS A 46 44.38 10.71 -26.60
N GLY A 47 43.08 11.00 -26.61
CA GLY A 47 42.19 10.76 -27.76
C GLY A 47 41.97 12.04 -28.53
N LYS A 48 42.46 12.10 -29.78
CA LYS A 48 42.19 13.19 -30.72
C LYS A 48 40.82 12.95 -31.36
N GLY A 49 39.97 13.98 -31.32
CA GLY A 49 39.01 14.35 -32.35
C GLY A 49 37.89 13.36 -32.68
N LEU A 50 36.65 13.80 -32.47
CA LEU A 50 35.65 13.98 -33.53
C LEU A 50 34.46 14.73 -32.91
N ARG A 51 34.37 16.00 -33.29
CA ARG A 51 33.32 16.95 -32.89
C ARG A 51 32.06 16.60 -33.69
N ALA A 52 31.22 15.74 -33.13
CA ALA A 52 29.86 15.55 -33.63
C ALA A 52 29.06 16.82 -33.33
N LYS A 53 28.76 17.60 -34.36
CA LYS A 53 27.91 18.77 -34.30
C LYS A 53 26.46 18.28 -34.28
N SER A 54 25.95 17.88 -33.11
CA SER A 54 24.51 17.68 -32.94
C SER A 54 23.86 19.06 -32.97
N THR A 55 23.29 19.35 -34.12
CA THR A 55 22.44 20.51 -34.35
C THR A 55 21.39 20.57 -33.27
N SER A 56 21.46 21.61 -32.45
CA SER A 56 20.37 22.13 -31.65
C SER A 56 19.15 22.30 -32.55
N LYS A 57 18.26 21.30 -32.54
CA LYS A 57 16.93 21.46 -33.10
C LYS A 57 16.08 22.10 -32.01
N GLU A 58 16.26 23.41 -31.93
CA GLU A 58 15.27 24.35 -31.44
C GLU A 58 14.01 24.18 -32.32
N SER A 59 12.94 23.67 -31.74
CA SER A 59 11.58 23.69 -32.30
C SER A 59 10.70 22.84 -31.37
N LYS A 60 9.54 23.25 -30.88
CA LYS A 60 8.67 24.38 -31.20
C LYS A 60 7.51 24.25 -30.20
N THR A 61 7.15 25.31 -29.51
CA THR A 61 5.87 25.39 -28.80
C THR A 61 4.75 25.27 -29.83
N MET A 62 3.96 24.19 -29.70
CA MET A 62 2.50 24.11 -29.76
C MET A 62 2.04 22.77 -30.37
N SER A 63 1.46 21.94 -29.48
CA SER A 63 0.53 20.82 -29.73
C SER A 63 0.96 19.81 -30.80
N ASP A 64 1.78 18.83 -30.38
CA ASP A 64 1.91 17.55 -31.09
C ASP A 64 0.59 16.77 -30.93
N PRO A 65 -0.17 16.47 -32.01
CA PRO A 65 -1.46 15.78 -31.93
C PRO A 65 -1.37 14.31 -31.51
N ASN A 66 -0.14 13.81 -31.32
CA ASN A 66 0.14 12.43 -30.96
C ASN A 66 0.53 12.27 -29.49
N ARG A 67 0.24 13.26 -28.63
CA ARG A 67 0.45 13.20 -27.19
C ARG A 67 -0.77 13.71 -26.44
N PHE A 68 -1.11 13.03 -25.36
CA PHE A 68 -2.16 13.46 -24.43
C PHE A 68 -1.55 13.93 -23.13
N THR A 69 -2.07 15.02 -22.59
CA THR A 69 -1.77 15.47 -21.24
C THR A 69 -2.93 15.05 -20.34
N ILE A 70 -2.67 14.15 -19.41
CA ILE A 70 -3.67 13.64 -18.45
C ILE A 70 -3.23 13.96 -17.03
N ILE A 71 -4.20 14.10 -16.12
CA ILE A 71 -3.94 14.28 -14.69
C ILE A 71 -4.08 12.93 -14.01
N CYS A 72 -3.08 12.48 -13.23
CA CYS A 72 -3.24 11.23 -12.47
C CYS A 72 -4.32 11.41 -11.39
N PRO A 73 -5.34 10.55 -11.31
CA PRO A 73 -6.30 10.57 -10.20
C PRO A 73 -5.66 10.18 -8.85
N CYS A 74 -4.45 9.61 -8.89
CA CYS A 74 -3.71 9.12 -7.74
C CYS A 74 -2.93 10.20 -6.97
N CYS A 75 -2.24 11.07 -7.71
CA CYS A 75 -1.29 12.03 -7.16
C CYS A 75 -1.40 13.42 -7.79
N GLU A 76 -2.40 13.65 -8.65
CA GLU A 76 -2.64 14.90 -9.38
C GLU A 76 -1.46 15.38 -10.24
N SER A 77 -0.54 14.48 -10.58
CA SER A 77 0.58 14.79 -11.46
C SER A 77 0.13 14.95 -12.90
N THR A 78 0.85 15.78 -13.64
CA THR A 78 0.65 15.94 -15.07
C THR A 78 1.46 14.86 -15.80
N LEU A 79 0.77 13.97 -16.49
CA LEU A 79 1.36 12.91 -17.30
C LEU A 79 1.25 13.27 -18.78
N ASN A 80 2.37 13.29 -19.50
CA ASN A 80 2.35 13.29 -20.96
C ASN A 80 2.47 11.87 -21.47
N VAL A 81 1.50 11.45 -22.27
CA VAL A 81 1.37 10.08 -22.77
C VAL A 81 1.42 10.10 -24.29
N ASP A 82 2.16 9.17 -24.90
CA ASP A 82 2.16 8.96 -26.35
C ASP A 82 0.83 8.34 -26.81
N ALA A 83 0.20 8.92 -27.83
CA ALA A 83 -1.14 8.54 -28.26
C ALA A 83 -1.22 7.21 -29.03
N GLN A 84 -0.11 6.72 -29.59
CA GLN A 84 -0.12 5.43 -30.32
C GLN A 84 0.19 4.26 -29.41
N THR A 85 1.13 4.44 -28.48
CA THR A 85 1.65 3.35 -27.63
C THR A 85 1.03 3.34 -26.23
N GLY A 86 0.47 4.47 -25.78
CA GLY A 86 0.03 4.64 -24.39
C GLY A 86 1.18 4.75 -23.40
N ALA A 87 2.43 4.88 -23.87
CA ALA A 87 3.60 5.00 -23.00
C ALA A 87 3.64 6.38 -22.33
N ILE A 88 3.99 6.41 -21.04
CA ILE A 88 4.21 7.66 -20.29
C ILE A 88 5.57 8.23 -20.71
N LEU A 89 5.55 9.40 -21.31
CA LEU A 89 6.73 10.13 -21.78
C LEU A 89 7.31 11.05 -20.70
N SER A 90 6.45 11.68 -19.89
CA SER A 90 6.88 12.49 -18.75
C SER A 90 5.88 12.43 -17.60
N HIS A 91 6.41 12.45 -16.38
CA HIS A 91 5.66 12.52 -15.13
C HIS A 91 6.13 13.75 -14.36
N GLU A 92 5.32 14.80 -14.37
CA GLU A 92 5.60 16.03 -13.63
C GLU A 92 4.76 16.05 -12.36
N GLU A 93 5.41 15.82 -11.22
CA GLU A 93 4.76 15.93 -9.92
C GLU A 93 4.37 17.39 -9.67
N LYS A 94 3.10 17.59 -9.29
CA LYS A 94 2.62 18.90 -8.86
C LYS A 94 3.44 19.33 -7.65
N GLN A 95 4.16 20.45 -7.79
CA GLN A 95 4.95 21.06 -6.71
C GLN A 95 3.99 21.37 -5.56
N LYS A 96 3.95 20.48 -4.56
CA LYS A 96 3.18 20.73 -3.35
C LYS A 96 3.86 21.89 -2.63
N PRO A 97 3.10 22.90 -2.16
CA PRO A 97 3.69 23.95 -1.35
C PRO A 97 4.42 23.29 -0.18
N LEU A 98 5.64 23.77 0.12
CA LEU A 98 6.46 23.25 1.21
C LEU A 98 5.63 23.32 2.49
N ALA A 99 5.12 22.17 2.94
CA ALA A 99 4.33 22.09 4.15
C ALA A 99 5.18 22.58 5.31
N SER A 100 4.58 23.30 6.25
CA SER A 100 5.30 23.73 7.45
C SER A 100 5.85 22.50 8.17
N PHE A 101 6.97 22.64 8.87
CA PHE A 101 7.52 21.56 9.69
C PHE A 101 6.48 21.01 10.67
N GLU A 102 5.61 21.88 11.20
CA GLU A 102 4.51 21.50 12.08
C GLU A 102 3.49 20.57 11.39
N ASP A 103 3.15 20.83 10.12
CA ASP A 103 2.22 20.00 9.36
C ASP A 103 2.79 18.60 9.11
N MET A 104 4.10 18.52 8.82
CA MET A 104 4.78 17.23 8.69
C MET A 104 4.76 16.44 9.99
N ALA A 105 5.03 17.08 11.14
CA ALA A 105 4.96 16.44 12.44
C ALA A 105 3.54 15.91 12.73
N ARG A 106 2.52 16.74 12.51
CA ARG A 106 1.11 16.35 12.66
C ARG A 106 0.73 15.17 11.77
N ASN A 107 1.24 15.11 10.54
CA ASN A 107 0.98 13.98 9.63
C ASN A 107 1.61 12.68 10.12
N LEU A 108 2.82 12.73 10.71
CA LEU A 108 3.45 11.56 11.30
C LEU A 108 2.66 11.04 12.51
N ASP A 109 2.16 11.94 13.36
CA ASP A 109 1.35 11.54 14.52
C ASP A 109 0.00 10.96 14.10
N LYS A 110 -0.66 11.56 13.10
CA LYS A 110 -1.87 10.97 12.49
C LYS A 110 -1.60 9.59 11.92
N ALA A 111 -0.51 9.41 11.17
CA ALA A 111 -0.16 8.11 10.59
C ALA A 111 0.10 7.05 11.67
N LYS A 112 0.73 7.42 12.79
CA LYS A 112 0.89 6.53 13.95
C LYS A 112 -0.46 6.14 14.56
N GLN A 113 -1.34 7.12 14.78
CA GLN A 113 -2.68 6.87 15.33
C GLN A 113 -3.51 5.95 14.42
N THR A 114 -3.49 6.18 13.11
CA THR A 114 -4.22 5.32 12.15
C THR A 114 -3.67 3.90 12.14
N ARG A 115 -2.34 3.71 12.18
CA ARG A 115 -1.74 2.37 12.27
C ARG A 115 -2.15 1.63 13.53
N GLU A 116 -2.13 2.32 14.68
CA GLU A 116 -2.53 1.74 15.95
C GLU A 116 -4.02 1.34 15.95
N GLN A 117 -4.88 2.18 15.39
CA GLN A 117 -6.32 1.88 15.25
C GLN A 117 -6.57 0.64 14.39
N ILE A 118 -5.93 0.56 13.22
CA ILE A 118 -6.04 -0.60 12.33
C ILE A 118 -5.52 -1.85 13.04
N PHE A 119 -4.38 -1.77 13.72
CA PHE A 119 -3.82 -2.90 14.44
C PHE A 119 -4.76 -3.38 15.56
N ALA A 120 -5.34 -2.46 16.34
CA ALA A 120 -6.30 -2.80 17.39
C ALA A 120 -7.57 -3.48 16.82
N GLN A 121 -8.07 -3.00 15.68
CA GLN A 121 -9.21 -3.59 14.96
C GLN A 121 -8.90 -4.99 14.44
N GLU A 122 -7.73 -5.18 13.83
CA GLU A 122 -7.30 -6.50 13.35
C GLU A 122 -7.16 -7.47 14.54
N MET A 123 -6.57 -7.02 15.65
CA MET A 123 -6.40 -7.84 16.84
C MET A 123 -7.73 -8.25 17.49
N SER A 124 -8.75 -7.38 17.48
CA SER A 124 -10.09 -7.76 17.94
C SER A 124 -10.75 -8.75 16.98
N SER A 125 -10.64 -8.51 15.67
CA SER A 125 -11.20 -9.40 14.64
C SER A 125 -10.60 -10.82 14.70
N MET A 126 -9.30 -10.94 14.99
CA MET A 126 -8.61 -12.21 15.15
C MET A 126 -9.15 -13.01 16.33
N LYS A 127 -9.37 -12.36 17.48
CA LYS A 127 -9.96 -12.99 18.67
C LYS A 127 -11.40 -13.42 18.43
N ASP A 128 -12.19 -12.60 17.75
CA ASP A 128 -13.57 -12.94 17.40
C ASP A 128 -13.63 -14.13 16.43
N ARG A 129 -12.73 -14.16 15.45
CA ARG A 129 -12.61 -15.29 14.51
C ARG A 129 -12.22 -16.57 15.23
N GLU A 130 -11.27 -16.52 16.15
CA GLU A 130 -10.86 -17.68 16.96
C GLU A 130 -12.05 -18.23 17.76
N ARG A 131 -12.78 -17.37 18.48
CA ARG A 131 -13.97 -17.77 19.23
C ARG A 131 -15.04 -18.43 18.34
N LEU A 132 -15.32 -17.84 17.18
CA LEU A 132 -16.31 -18.38 16.24
C LEU A 132 -15.89 -19.74 15.67
N LEU A 133 -14.59 -19.94 15.40
CA LEU A 133 -14.08 -21.22 14.92
C LEU A 133 -14.22 -22.31 16.00
N ASP A 134 -13.93 -21.99 17.26
CA ASP A 134 -14.11 -22.90 18.39
C ASP A 134 -15.57 -23.32 18.57
N GLU A 135 -16.51 -22.36 18.48
CA GLU A 135 -17.94 -22.64 18.57
C GLU A 135 -18.42 -23.53 17.42
N LYS A 136 -18.01 -23.21 16.19
CA LYS A 136 -18.31 -24.02 15.00
C LYS A 136 -17.70 -25.41 15.10
N PHE A 137 -16.49 -25.54 15.62
CA PHE A 137 -15.83 -26.83 15.81
C PHE A 137 -16.59 -27.69 16.82
N LYS A 138 -17.00 -27.10 17.96
CA LYS A 138 -17.82 -27.80 18.96
C LYS A 138 -19.17 -28.24 18.40
N GLU A 139 -19.82 -27.41 17.58
CA GLU A 139 -21.08 -27.76 16.93
C GLU A 139 -20.90 -28.86 15.88
N ALA A 140 -19.86 -28.77 15.05
CA ALA A 140 -19.52 -29.78 14.06
C ALA A 140 -19.19 -31.14 14.72
N MET A 141 -18.42 -31.14 15.82
CA MET A 141 -18.16 -32.35 16.62
C MET A 141 -19.45 -32.98 17.14
N LYS A 142 -20.32 -32.19 17.75
CA LYS A 142 -21.64 -32.68 18.23
C LYS A 142 -22.51 -33.21 17.09
N ARG A 143 -22.40 -32.66 15.89
CA ARG A 143 -23.14 -33.13 14.71
C ARG A 143 -22.55 -34.43 14.16
N ALA A 144 -21.23 -34.54 14.07
CA ALA A 144 -20.53 -35.75 13.68
C ALA A 144 -20.79 -36.92 14.64
N GLU A 145 -20.88 -36.65 15.94
CA GLU A 145 -21.26 -37.65 16.95
C GLU A 145 -22.69 -38.17 16.79
N LYS A 146 -23.60 -37.39 16.18
CA LYS A 146 -24.99 -37.78 15.91
C LYS A 146 -25.14 -38.48 14.56
N ASP A 147 -24.39 -38.03 13.55
CA ASP A 147 -24.40 -38.56 12.17
C ASP A 147 -23.33 -39.66 11.96
N LYS A 148 -23.16 -40.59 12.91
CA LYS A 148 -22.11 -41.65 12.84
C LYS A 148 -22.30 -42.67 11.71
N ASP A 149 -23.51 -42.77 11.17
CA ASP A 149 -23.87 -43.80 10.18
C ASP A 149 -23.57 -43.40 8.72
N LYS A 150 -23.13 -42.15 8.46
CA LYS A 150 -22.84 -41.67 7.11
C LYS A 150 -21.33 -41.75 6.83
N ILE A 151 -20.92 -42.67 5.97
CA ILE A 151 -19.54 -42.79 5.49
C ILE A 151 -19.21 -41.55 4.65
N TYR A 152 -18.22 -40.76 5.08
CA TYR A 152 -17.73 -39.64 4.28
C TYR A 152 -16.87 -40.17 3.14
N HIS A 153 -17.35 -40.03 1.92
CA HIS A 153 -16.59 -40.44 0.73
C HIS A 153 -15.59 -39.35 0.37
N ASN A 154 -14.31 -39.71 0.32
CA ASN A 154 -13.29 -38.80 -0.16
C ASN A 154 -13.51 -38.57 -1.67
N PRO A 155 -13.53 -37.32 -2.15
CA PRO A 155 -13.86 -36.97 -3.53
C PRO A 155 -12.86 -37.53 -4.57
N MET A 156 -11.71 -38.05 -4.16
CA MET A 156 -10.73 -38.70 -5.06
C MET A 156 -10.98 -40.21 -5.25
N ASP A 157 -11.86 -40.83 -4.47
CA ASP A 157 -12.16 -42.26 -4.57
C ASP A 157 -13.40 -42.53 -5.47
N LEU A 158 -13.95 -41.49 -6.11
CA LEU A 158 -15.18 -41.52 -6.93
C LEU A 158 -14.91 -41.64 -8.45
N ASP A 159 -13.69 -42.00 -8.84
CA ASP A 159 -13.24 -42.18 -10.24
C ASP A 159 -13.42 -43.63 -10.74
#